data_AF-A0A3M7EHW1-F1
#
_entry.id   AF-A0A3M7EHW1-F1
#
_cell.length_a   1.000
_cell.length_b   1.000
_cell.length_c   1.000
_cell.angle_alpha   90.00
_cell.angle_beta   90.00
_cell.angle_gamma   90.00
#
_symmetry.space_group_name_H-M   'P 1'
#
loop_
_entity.id
_entity.type
_entity.pdbx_description
1 polymer ?
#
loop_
_entity_poly.entity_id
_entity_poly.type
_entity_poly.pdbx_seq_one_letter_code
_entity_poly.pdbx_strand_id
1 'polypeptide(L)'
;MTASTETPDRIVEVANTLLRPKDLQLKNYTILQRLWAGYGYICHIEAAPVNNGQTPDKPFSSFILKLVSPPPTSSSQTSSSSTEDEGHLRKLISYQVEQYFYTHLAASLPADVAVAACEGSIHHQPSVGDNGEEDGEQPTIALMLEDLRKGFPIAGEKRTALEERHVFAALDWLARFHGFWWARRADVRKGQLRLAPLEEARLVGSRGAEGVWLNGGYTYLATRRKEYADLLEDADSEWSSALCRPVPSVDASIAELVAQVLSPDASSDVTPSSISAYETLIHGDVKSENLFANTEGSAVAFFDFQYVGMGLGVCDLAKLFTCSVPMHMLTTEALSGDVALAMTPGERGLLQRYQRTISKVSGKEYPWQDLEMHWSTALVDWLRFQASWGFWGNTEWLEARVRHTLANQKWLEWVVENSQARERY
;
A
#
# COMPACT_ATOMS: atom_id res chain seq x y z
N MET A 1 -35.85 -13.71 0.64
CA MET A 1 -35.00 -13.43 -0.53
C MET A 1 -35.54 -12.19 -1.21
N THR A 2 -35.02 -11.02 -0.86
CA THR A 2 -35.29 -9.75 -1.53
C THR A 2 -33.93 -9.17 -1.86
N ALA A 3 -33.54 -9.31 -3.12
CA ALA A 3 -32.32 -8.72 -3.65
C ALA A 3 -32.50 -7.19 -3.70
N SER A 4 -31.47 -6.50 -3.22
CA SER A 4 -31.29 -5.05 -3.14
C SER A 4 -31.68 -4.30 -4.43
N THR A 5 -32.67 -3.42 -4.33
CA THR A 5 -33.01 -2.40 -5.36
C THR A 5 -32.38 -1.03 -5.09
N GLU A 6 -31.65 -0.83 -3.99
CA GLU A 6 -31.11 0.49 -3.57
C GLU A 6 -29.79 0.91 -4.26
N THR A 7 -29.13 0.02 -4.99
CA THR A 7 -27.75 0.23 -5.46
C THR A 7 -27.58 1.17 -6.66
N PRO A 8 -28.45 1.11 -7.70
CA PRO A 8 -28.36 2.02 -8.84
C PRO A 8 -28.59 3.49 -8.45
N ASP A 9 -29.51 3.74 -7.52
CA ASP A 9 -29.90 5.09 -7.12
C ASP A 9 -28.77 5.82 -6.38
N ARG A 10 -28.08 5.11 -5.47
CA ARG A 10 -26.98 5.70 -4.68
C ARG A 10 -25.76 6.07 -5.52
N ILE A 11 -25.39 5.26 -6.53
CA ILE A 11 -24.28 5.59 -7.44
C ILE A 11 -24.60 6.89 -8.20
N VAL A 12 -25.81 7.00 -8.73
CA VAL A 12 -26.27 8.17 -9.48
C VAL A 12 -26.30 9.42 -8.61
N GLU A 13 -26.83 9.31 -7.39
CA GLU A 13 -26.90 10.41 -6.43
C GLU A 13 -25.51 10.92 -6.04
N VAL A 14 -24.62 10.02 -5.62
CA VAL A 14 -23.24 10.35 -5.22
C VAL A 14 -22.48 10.96 -6.39
N ALA A 15 -22.56 10.37 -7.58
CA ALA A 15 -21.89 10.89 -8.77
C ALA A 15 -22.36 12.31 -9.10
N ASN A 16 -23.68 12.56 -9.14
CA ASN A 16 -24.21 13.90 -9.41
C ASN A 16 -23.85 14.91 -8.31
N THR A 17 -23.79 14.47 -7.05
CA THR A 17 -23.36 15.32 -5.93
C THR A 17 -21.91 15.77 -6.11
N LEU A 18 -21.00 14.87 -6.49
CA LEU A 18 -19.60 15.17 -6.74
C LEU A 18 -19.36 15.96 -8.04
N LEU A 19 -20.23 15.82 -9.04
CA LEU A 19 -20.13 16.52 -10.33
C LEU A 19 -20.70 17.95 -10.28
N ARG A 20 -21.68 18.22 -9.41
CA ARG A 20 -22.39 19.51 -9.31
C ARG A 20 -21.46 20.72 -9.14
N PRO A 21 -20.42 20.71 -8.28
CA PRO A 21 -19.51 21.85 -8.14
C PRO A 21 -18.72 22.20 -9.41
N LYS A 22 -18.74 21.32 -10.42
CA LYS A 22 -18.04 21.50 -11.70
C LYS A 22 -19.00 21.83 -12.86
N ASP A 23 -20.26 22.12 -12.57
CA ASP A 23 -21.33 22.31 -13.56
C ASP A 23 -21.47 21.12 -14.51
N LEU A 24 -21.22 19.90 -14.00
CA LEU A 24 -21.37 18.65 -14.71
C LEU A 24 -22.54 17.83 -14.15
N GLN A 25 -23.14 17.02 -15.01
CA GLN A 25 -24.15 16.02 -14.65
C GLN A 25 -23.76 14.66 -15.20
N LEU A 26 -24.11 13.61 -14.45
CA LEU A 26 -23.97 12.23 -14.91
C LEU A 26 -24.78 12.02 -16.19
N LYS A 27 -24.15 11.41 -17.19
CA LYS A 27 -24.83 10.95 -18.40
C LYS A 27 -24.97 9.44 -18.42
N ASN A 28 -23.90 8.76 -18.04
CA ASN A 28 -23.85 7.30 -18.02
C ASN A 28 -22.77 6.84 -17.03
N TYR A 29 -22.88 5.61 -16.56
CA TYR A 29 -21.84 4.95 -15.78
C TYR A 29 -21.74 3.47 -16.12
N THR A 30 -20.55 2.92 -15.93
CA THR A 30 -20.31 1.47 -16.03
C THR A 30 -19.60 1.00 -14.76
N ILE A 31 -20.11 -0.07 -14.12
CA ILE A 31 -19.42 -0.70 -13.00
C ILE A 31 -18.22 -1.48 -13.55
N LEU A 32 -17.02 -1.07 -13.17
CA LEU A 32 -15.78 -1.73 -13.55
C LEU A 32 -15.47 -2.90 -12.61
N GLN A 33 -15.65 -2.68 -11.30
CA GLN A 33 -15.29 -3.66 -10.27
C GLN A 33 -16.19 -3.54 -9.04
N ARG A 34 -16.44 -4.67 -8.38
CA ARG A 34 -17.03 -4.71 -7.04
C ARG A 34 -15.93 -4.74 -5.99
N LEU A 35 -16.07 -3.95 -4.94
CA LEU A 35 -15.15 -3.95 -3.80
C LEU A 35 -15.35 -5.22 -2.96
N TRP A 36 -14.29 -5.59 -2.24
CA TRP A 36 -14.23 -6.79 -1.42
C TRP A 36 -15.38 -6.87 -0.40
N ALA A 37 -15.86 -8.08 -0.14
CA ALA A 37 -16.91 -8.34 0.86
C ALA A 37 -18.19 -7.48 0.69
N GLY A 38 -18.47 -7.03 -0.53
CA GLY A 38 -19.66 -6.23 -0.83
C GLY A 38 -19.56 -4.77 -0.38
N TYR A 39 -18.35 -4.24 -0.16
CA TYR A 39 -18.13 -2.87 0.35
C TYR A 39 -18.45 -1.76 -0.66
N GLY A 40 -18.92 -2.06 -1.86
CA GLY A 40 -19.27 -1.06 -2.86
C GLY A 40 -18.64 -1.33 -4.22
N TYR A 41 -18.33 -0.26 -4.96
CA TYR A 41 -18.09 -0.32 -6.40
C TYR A 41 -17.00 0.65 -6.85
N ILE A 42 -16.31 0.27 -7.92
CA ILE A 42 -15.53 1.18 -8.76
C ILE A 42 -16.29 1.33 -10.08
N CYS A 43 -16.63 2.56 -10.44
CA CYS A 43 -17.42 2.90 -11.60
C CYS A 43 -16.65 3.84 -12.53
N HIS A 44 -16.74 3.60 -13.83
CA HIS A 44 -16.43 4.59 -14.84
C HIS A 44 -17.63 5.53 -15.00
N ILE A 45 -17.36 6.84 -14.98
CA ILE A 45 -18.36 7.89 -15.01
C ILE A 45 -18.18 8.73 -16.28
N GLU A 46 -19.25 8.84 -17.07
CA GLU A 46 -19.34 9.76 -18.21
C GLU A 46 -20.21 10.94 -17.82
N ALA A 47 -19.65 12.15 -17.87
CA ALA A 47 -20.32 13.37 -17.46
C ALA A 47 -20.37 14.40 -18.59
N ALA A 48 -21.42 15.22 -18.63
CA ALA A 48 -21.54 16.34 -19.55
C ALA A 48 -21.87 17.64 -18.81
N PRO A 49 -21.61 18.80 -19.41
CA PRO A 49 -22.08 20.08 -18.89
C PRO A 49 -23.59 20.07 -18.66
N VAL A 50 -24.01 20.75 -17.59
CA VAL A 50 -25.42 21.03 -17.34
C VAL A 50 -25.90 22.05 -18.38
N ASN A 51 -26.57 21.57 -19.43
CA ASN A 51 -27.17 22.42 -20.46
C ASN A 51 -28.70 22.32 -20.38
N ASN A 52 -29.38 23.46 -20.17
CA ASN A 52 -30.84 23.59 -20.17
C ASN A 52 -31.46 23.44 -21.59
N GLY A 53 -31.16 22.34 -22.29
CA GLY A 53 -31.76 22.02 -23.60
C GLY A 53 -30.97 22.46 -24.84
N GLN A 54 -29.69 22.85 -24.72
CA GLN A 54 -28.80 23.07 -25.87
C GLN A 54 -27.84 21.89 -26.06
N THR A 55 -27.59 21.51 -27.32
CA THR A 55 -26.61 20.48 -27.68
C THR A 55 -25.24 20.85 -27.13
N PRO A 56 -24.58 19.97 -26.35
CA PRO A 56 -23.29 20.31 -25.78
C PRO A 56 -22.21 20.38 -26.88
N ASP A 57 -21.67 21.58 -27.08
CA ASP A 57 -20.47 21.79 -27.92
C ASP A 57 -19.19 21.24 -27.27
N LYS A 58 -19.24 20.91 -25.97
CA LYS A 58 -18.10 20.35 -25.22
C LYS A 58 -18.13 18.82 -25.15
N PRO A 59 -16.97 18.16 -25.29
CA PRO A 59 -16.87 16.71 -25.17
C PRO A 59 -17.21 16.22 -23.76
N PHE A 60 -17.67 14.96 -23.66
CA PHE A 60 -17.90 14.30 -22.38
C PHE A 60 -16.61 14.23 -21.54
N SER A 61 -16.74 14.47 -20.25
CA SER A 61 -15.69 14.26 -19.26
C SER A 61 -15.74 12.83 -18.74
N SER A 62 -14.57 12.26 -18.46
CA SER A 62 -14.41 10.86 -18.03
C SER A 62 -13.77 10.84 -16.65
N PHE A 63 -14.37 10.13 -15.71
CA PHE A 63 -13.89 10.00 -14.33
C PHE A 63 -14.02 8.56 -13.83
N ILE A 64 -13.34 8.28 -12.72
CA ILE A 64 -13.49 7.04 -11.95
C ILE A 64 -14.10 7.38 -10.60
N LEU A 65 -15.23 6.78 -10.26
CA LEU A 65 -15.85 6.87 -8.94
C LEU A 65 -15.57 5.60 -8.14
N LYS A 66 -14.87 5.72 -7.01
CA LYS A 66 -14.79 4.67 -6.00
C LYS A 66 -15.81 4.99 -4.91
N LEU A 67 -16.86 4.17 -4.81
CA LEU A 67 -17.92 4.28 -3.82
C LEU A 67 -17.81 3.14 -2.83
N VAL A 68 -17.59 3.47 -1.57
CA VAL A 68 -17.48 2.55 -0.45
C VAL A 68 -18.71 2.73 0.45
N SER A 69 -19.48 1.66 0.56
CA SER A 69 -20.67 1.51 1.40
C SER A 69 -20.53 0.18 2.16
N PRO A 70 -19.93 0.18 3.36
CA PRO A 70 -19.75 -1.04 4.14
C PRO A 70 -21.10 -1.70 4.44
N PRO A 71 -21.19 -3.05 4.40
CA PRO A 71 -22.42 -3.73 4.78
C PRO A 71 -22.73 -3.43 6.26
N PRO A 72 -24.03 -3.35 6.63
CA PRO A 72 -24.42 -3.09 8.02
C PRO A 72 -23.83 -4.19 8.91
N THR A 73 -23.16 -3.78 9.99
CA THR A 73 -22.66 -4.70 11.01
C THR A 73 -23.82 -5.49 11.57
N SER A 74 -23.87 -6.80 11.30
CA SER A 74 -24.91 -7.66 11.85
C SER A 74 -24.74 -7.68 13.37
N SER A 75 -25.68 -7.08 14.09
CA SER A 75 -25.82 -7.14 15.55
C SER A 75 -26.10 -8.55 16.10
N SER A 76 -25.81 -9.60 15.32
CA SER A 76 -26.07 -11.00 15.63
C SER A 76 -24.81 -11.87 15.74
N GLN A 77 -23.64 -11.30 16.02
CA GLN A 77 -22.51 -12.06 16.59
C GLN A 77 -22.46 -11.89 18.10
N THR A 78 -23.52 -12.32 18.77
CA THR A 78 -23.43 -12.82 20.14
C THR A 78 -22.78 -14.21 20.09
N SER A 79 -21.49 -14.26 19.80
CA SER A 79 -20.65 -15.42 20.06
C SER A 79 -19.43 -14.94 20.83
N SER A 80 -19.15 -15.61 21.93
CA SER A 80 -18.22 -15.28 23.01
C SER A 80 -16.73 -15.30 22.62
N SER A 81 -16.34 -14.57 21.57
CA SER A 81 -14.94 -14.22 21.28
C SER A 81 -14.82 -12.72 21.05
N SER A 82 -14.24 -12.02 22.02
CA SER A 82 -13.95 -10.59 22.05
C SER A 82 -12.87 -10.15 21.06
N THR A 83 -12.88 -10.66 19.83
CA THR A 83 -11.90 -10.31 18.80
C THR A 83 -12.59 -9.47 17.74
N GLU A 84 -12.31 -8.16 17.76
CA GLU A 84 -12.66 -7.27 16.65
C GLU A 84 -12.19 -7.89 15.32
N ASP A 85 -13.02 -7.84 14.28
CA ASP A 85 -12.62 -8.31 12.95
C ASP A 85 -11.58 -7.32 12.39
N GLU A 86 -10.30 -7.59 12.66
CA GLU A 86 -9.17 -6.83 12.14
C GLU A 86 -9.24 -6.66 10.61
N GLY A 87 -9.78 -7.67 9.90
CA GLY A 87 -9.98 -7.62 8.46
C GLY A 87 -11.04 -6.59 8.05
N HIS A 88 -12.10 -6.42 8.84
CA HIS A 88 -13.11 -5.37 8.66
C HIS A 88 -12.50 -3.99 8.93
N LEU A 89 -11.84 -3.80 10.08
CA LEU A 89 -11.21 -2.53 10.47
C LEU A 89 -10.18 -2.09 9.43
N ARG A 90 -9.30 -3.01 9.00
CA ARG A 90 -8.29 -2.76 7.97
C ARG A 90 -8.90 -2.22 6.69
N LYS A 91 -9.99 -2.83 6.21
CA LYS A 91 -10.67 -2.37 4.98
C LYS A 91 -11.18 -0.94 5.16
N LEU A 92 -11.95 -0.68 6.22
CA LEU A 92 -12.52 0.65 6.47
C LEU A 92 -11.46 1.73 6.55
N ILE A 93 -10.43 1.52 7.37
CA ILE A 93 -9.37 2.51 7.56
C ILE A 93 -8.57 2.68 6.25
N SER A 94 -8.31 1.60 5.50
CA SER A 94 -7.59 1.69 4.23
C SER A 94 -8.29 2.56 3.18
N TYR A 95 -9.64 2.55 3.14
CA TYR A 95 -10.40 3.46 2.27
C TYR A 95 -10.32 4.92 2.74
N GLN A 96 -10.28 5.16 4.05
CA GLN A 96 -10.08 6.51 4.61
C GLN A 96 -8.67 7.03 4.31
N VAL A 97 -7.66 6.16 4.43
CA VAL A 97 -6.27 6.46 4.08
C VAL A 97 -6.12 6.82 2.60
N GLU A 98 -6.71 6.02 1.72
CA GLU A 98 -6.71 6.29 0.28
C GLU A 98 -7.39 7.61 -0.05
N GLN A 99 -8.56 7.87 0.54
CA GLN A 99 -9.26 9.14 0.38
C GLN A 99 -8.37 10.29 0.85
N TYR A 100 -7.75 10.20 2.03
CA TYR A 100 -6.86 11.23 2.55
C TYR A 100 -5.69 11.51 1.59
N PHE A 101 -5.06 10.46 1.06
CA PHE A 101 -3.96 10.61 0.10
C PHE A 101 -4.37 11.41 -1.13
N TYR A 102 -5.47 11.03 -1.78
CA TYR A 102 -5.91 11.71 -3.01
C TYR A 102 -6.40 13.13 -2.75
N THR A 103 -7.04 13.38 -1.61
CA THR A 103 -7.60 14.69 -1.26
C THR A 103 -6.55 15.69 -0.77
N HIS A 104 -5.53 15.24 -0.04
CA HIS A 104 -4.59 16.14 0.64
C HIS A 104 -3.15 16.04 0.13
N LEU A 105 -2.72 14.88 -0.36
CA LEU A 105 -1.30 14.63 -0.67
C LEU A 105 -1.02 14.60 -2.17
N ALA A 106 -1.90 13.99 -2.96
CA ALA A 106 -1.69 13.77 -4.40
C ALA A 106 -1.43 15.07 -5.17
N ALA A 107 -2.16 16.15 -4.85
CA ALA A 107 -2.01 17.45 -5.52
C ALA A 107 -0.65 18.13 -5.28
N SER A 108 0.10 17.71 -4.25
CA SER A 108 1.45 18.24 -3.98
C SER A 108 2.55 17.53 -4.78
N LEU A 109 2.25 16.38 -5.38
CA LEU A 109 3.22 15.60 -6.14
C LEU A 109 3.63 16.35 -7.41
N PRO A 110 4.90 16.19 -7.85
CA PRO A 110 5.37 16.79 -9.09
C PRO A 110 4.71 16.09 -10.29
N ALA A 111 4.61 16.81 -11.41
CA ALA A 111 3.93 16.31 -12.61
C ALA A 111 4.54 15.03 -13.21
N ASP A 112 5.81 14.72 -12.91
CA ASP A 112 6.50 13.50 -13.35
C ASP A 112 6.31 12.30 -12.40
N VAL A 113 5.50 12.45 -11.35
CA VAL A 113 4.97 11.39 -10.50
C VAL A 113 3.46 11.28 -10.76
N ALA A 114 3.10 10.59 -11.85
CA ALA A 114 1.72 10.52 -12.29
C ALA A 114 0.84 9.73 -11.29
N VAL A 115 -0.20 10.40 -10.79
CA VAL A 115 -1.31 9.85 -10.01
C VAL A 115 -2.59 10.53 -10.47
N ALA A 116 -3.75 9.93 -10.24
CA ALA A 116 -5.03 10.55 -10.59
C ALA A 116 -5.26 11.82 -9.75
N ALA A 117 -5.73 12.90 -10.39
CA ALA A 117 -6.26 14.05 -9.66
C ALA A 117 -7.55 13.67 -8.91
N CYS A 118 -7.73 14.22 -7.70
CA CYS A 118 -8.98 14.13 -6.96
C CYS A 118 -9.94 15.22 -7.40
N GLU A 119 -11.07 14.83 -7.98
CA GLU A 119 -12.09 15.73 -8.49
C GLU A 119 -13.15 16.07 -7.45
N GLY A 120 -13.26 15.25 -6.40
CA GLY A 120 -14.12 15.48 -5.25
C GLY A 120 -14.22 14.23 -4.37
N SER A 121 -14.59 14.41 -3.11
CA SER A 121 -14.76 13.33 -2.15
C SER A 121 -15.94 13.57 -1.21
N ILE A 122 -16.59 12.50 -0.77
CA ILE A 122 -17.58 12.51 0.31
C ILE A 122 -17.07 11.59 1.41
N HIS A 123 -17.13 12.05 2.65
CA HIS A 123 -16.94 11.23 3.84
C HIS A 123 -18.11 11.52 4.78
N HIS A 124 -18.98 10.54 4.94
CA HIS A 124 -20.07 10.58 5.89
C HIS A 124 -19.85 9.48 6.92
N GLN A 125 -19.69 9.87 8.19
CA GLN A 125 -19.80 8.97 9.31
C GLN A 125 -21.12 9.24 10.02
N PRO A 126 -21.89 8.18 10.37
CA PRO A 126 -23.09 8.36 11.16
C PRO A 126 -22.69 9.01 12.49
N SER A 127 -23.23 10.20 12.76
CA SER A 127 -23.07 10.83 14.06
C SER A 127 -23.96 10.11 15.08
N VAL A 128 -23.37 9.74 16.23
CA VAL A 128 -24.17 9.39 17.41
C VAL A 128 -24.76 10.70 17.93
N GLY A 129 -26.08 10.88 17.81
CA GLY A 129 -26.74 12.05 18.37
C GLY A 129 -26.59 12.09 19.90
N ASP A 130 -26.74 13.27 20.52
CA ASP A 130 -26.72 13.47 21.98
C ASP A 130 -27.74 12.56 22.74
N ASN A 131 -28.72 12.00 22.02
CA ASN A 131 -29.75 11.11 22.54
C ASN A 131 -29.42 9.61 22.40
N GLY A 132 -28.25 9.25 21.84
CA GLY A 132 -27.87 7.86 21.60
C GLY A 132 -28.60 7.17 20.45
N GLU A 133 -29.36 7.91 19.64
CA GLU A 133 -29.95 7.40 18.39
C GLU A 133 -28.89 7.52 17.28
N GLU A 134 -28.53 6.38 16.68
CA GLU A 134 -27.74 6.33 15.45
C GLU A 134 -28.60 6.89 14.31
N ASP A 135 -28.11 7.91 13.61
CA ASP A 135 -28.71 8.33 12.35
C ASP A 135 -28.69 7.11 11.43
N GLY A 136 -29.84 6.67 10.92
CA GLY A 136 -29.99 5.40 10.20
C GLY A 136 -29.24 5.32 8.87
N GLU A 137 -28.41 6.30 8.55
CA GLU A 137 -27.59 6.38 7.34
C GLU A 137 -26.29 5.57 7.50
N GLN A 138 -25.98 4.76 6.50
CA GLN A 138 -24.77 3.96 6.51
C GLN A 138 -23.52 4.82 6.24
N PRO A 139 -22.38 4.53 6.89
CA PRO A 139 -21.12 5.21 6.60
C PRO A 139 -20.81 5.14 5.10
N THR A 140 -20.37 6.26 4.54
CA THR A 140 -20.10 6.39 3.11
C THR A 140 -18.76 7.05 2.90
N ILE A 141 -17.91 6.43 2.08
CA ILE A 141 -16.71 7.06 1.54
C ILE A 141 -16.85 7.03 0.02
N ALA A 142 -16.78 8.20 -0.62
CA ALA A 142 -16.76 8.30 -2.08
C ALA A 142 -15.60 9.16 -2.54
N LEU A 143 -14.99 8.77 -3.66
CA LEU A 143 -13.86 9.46 -4.27
C LEU A 143 -14.05 9.50 -5.78
N MET A 144 -14.17 10.70 -6.34
CA MET A 144 -14.17 10.93 -7.79
C MET A 144 -12.74 11.29 -8.23
N LEU A 145 -12.18 10.47 -9.10
CA LEU A 145 -10.81 10.59 -9.60
C LEU A 145 -10.77 10.83 -11.11
N GLU A 146 -9.70 11.48 -11.55
CA GLU A 146 -9.31 11.52 -12.96
C GLU A 146 -9.21 10.10 -13.56
N ASP A 147 -9.68 9.95 -14.80
CA ASP A 147 -9.49 8.72 -15.57
C ASP A 147 -8.11 8.67 -16.23
N LEU A 148 -7.17 8.01 -15.56
CA LEU A 148 -5.77 7.85 -15.98
C LEU A 148 -5.60 7.19 -17.36
N ARG A 149 -6.59 6.42 -17.84
CA ARG A 149 -6.48 5.64 -19.09
C ARG A 149 -6.30 6.52 -20.33
N LYS A 150 -6.64 7.81 -20.24
CA LYS A 150 -6.40 8.78 -21.33
C LYS A 150 -4.92 9.02 -21.60
N GLY A 151 -4.10 9.09 -20.56
CA GLY A 151 -2.64 9.24 -20.67
C GLY A 151 -1.88 7.91 -20.60
N PHE A 152 -2.45 6.92 -19.92
CA PHE A 152 -1.85 5.62 -19.63
C PHE A 152 -2.81 4.49 -20.02
N PRO A 153 -2.97 4.17 -21.33
CA PRO A 153 -4.00 3.23 -21.78
C PRO A 153 -3.64 1.76 -21.55
N ILE A 154 -2.41 1.42 -21.18
CA ILE A 154 -1.96 0.03 -21.00
C ILE A 154 -2.14 -0.37 -19.54
N ALA A 155 -3.12 -1.23 -19.26
CA ALA A 155 -3.35 -1.81 -17.93
C ALA A 155 -2.31 -2.89 -17.60
N GLY A 156 -1.70 -2.80 -16.42
CA GLY A 156 -0.76 -3.84 -15.96
C GLY A 156 -1.45 -5.13 -15.50
N GLU A 157 -2.71 -5.07 -15.07
CA GLU A 157 -3.51 -6.25 -14.61
C GLU A 157 -3.63 -7.38 -15.64
N LYS A 158 -3.46 -7.08 -16.93
CA LYS A 158 -3.56 -8.07 -18.00
C LYS A 158 -2.29 -8.91 -18.16
N ARG A 159 -1.28 -8.67 -17.33
CA ARG A 159 0.05 -9.25 -17.47
C ARG A 159 0.54 -9.73 -16.12
N THR A 160 1.00 -10.97 -16.08
CA THR A 160 1.64 -11.56 -14.89
C THR A 160 3.00 -10.94 -14.58
N ALA A 161 3.65 -10.30 -15.57
CA ALA A 161 4.87 -9.52 -15.41
C ALA A 161 4.86 -8.28 -16.33
N LEU A 162 5.56 -7.23 -15.93
CA LEU A 162 5.74 -6.02 -16.73
C LEU A 162 6.71 -6.28 -17.89
N GLU A 163 6.57 -5.50 -18.97
CA GLU A 163 7.64 -5.40 -19.97
C GLU A 163 8.84 -4.65 -19.38
N GLU A 164 10.05 -4.93 -19.85
CA GLU A 164 11.29 -4.36 -19.30
C GLU A 164 11.26 -2.83 -19.22
N ARG A 165 10.77 -2.17 -20.27
CA ARG A 165 10.60 -0.70 -20.30
C ARG A 165 9.65 -0.20 -19.20
N HIS A 166 8.56 -0.92 -18.93
CA HIS A 166 7.61 -0.59 -17.87
C HIS A 166 8.20 -0.87 -16.48
N VAL A 167 9.09 -1.86 -16.33
CA VAL A 167 9.87 -2.05 -15.08
C VAL A 167 10.73 -0.82 -14.82
N PHE A 168 11.47 -0.34 -15.82
CA PHE A 168 12.31 0.85 -15.68
C PHE A 168 11.51 2.13 -15.40
N ALA A 169 10.31 2.25 -15.99
CA ALA A 169 9.41 3.37 -15.73
C ALA A 169 8.79 3.30 -14.33
N ALA A 170 8.39 2.11 -13.86
CA ALA A 170 7.88 1.90 -12.50
C ALA A 170 8.95 2.17 -11.43
N LEU A 171 10.19 1.72 -11.66
CA LEU A 171 11.33 2.02 -10.80
C LEU A 171 11.60 3.52 -10.69
N ASP A 172 11.56 4.24 -11.81
CA ASP A 172 11.75 5.68 -11.80
C ASP A 172 10.59 6.40 -11.12
N TRP A 173 9.35 5.96 -11.34
CA TRP A 173 8.17 6.50 -10.66
C TRP A 173 8.29 6.32 -9.14
N LEU A 174 8.61 5.11 -8.66
CA LEU A 174 8.78 4.81 -7.24
C LEU A 174 9.92 5.63 -6.64
N ALA A 175 11.07 5.69 -7.32
CA ALA A 175 12.21 6.48 -6.85
C ALA A 175 11.89 7.98 -6.77
N ARG A 176 11.08 8.53 -7.69
CA ARG A 176 10.62 9.92 -7.62
C ARG A 176 9.61 10.14 -6.50
N PHE A 177 8.61 9.26 -6.36
CA PHE A 177 7.63 9.32 -5.28
C PHE A 177 8.30 9.24 -3.91
N HIS A 178 9.16 8.24 -3.71
CA HIS A 178 9.96 8.09 -2.49
C HIS A 178 10.91 9.27 -2.29
N GLY A 179 11.60 9.73 -3.33
CA GLY A 179 12.52 10.86 -3.21
C GLY A 179 11.82 12.16 -2.79
N PHE A 180 10.63 12.41 -3.36
CA PHE A 180 9.82 13.60 -3.06
C PHE A 180 9.40 13.65 -1.59
N TRP A 181 8.92 12.53 -1.05
CA TRP A 181 8.52 12.44 0.36
C TRP A 181 9.70 12.29 1.30
N TRP A 182 10.79 11.65 0.89
CA TRP A 182 12.01 11.58 1.69
C TRP A 182 12.61 12.96 1.94
N ALA A 183 12.63 13.84 0.92
CA ALA A 183 13.02 15.25 1.10
C ALA A 183 12.13 15.98 2.13
N ARG A 184 10.85 15.61 2.17
CA ARG A 184 9.79 16.23 3.00
C ARG A 184 9.44 15.42 4.25
N ARG A 185 10.29 14.48 4.67
CA ARG A 185 9.98 13.57 5.79
C ARG A 185 9.62 14.32 7.09
N ALA A 186 10.19 15.50 7.30
CA ALA A 186 9.94 16.34 8.47
C ALA A 186 8.55 17.00 8.44
N ASP A 187 7.94 17.12 7.25
CA ASP A 187 6.60 17.68 7.08
C ASP A 187 5.52 16.65 7.47
N VAL A 188 5.88 15.36 7.50
CA VAL A 188 4.97 14.27 7.90
C VAL A 188 4.96 14.14 9.42
N ARG A 189 3.86 14.58 10.04
CA ARG A 189 3.66 14.50 11.49
C ARG A 189 3.26 13.08 11.91
N LYS A 190 4.25 12.22 12.17
CA LYS A 190 4.06 10.81 12.51
C LYS A 190 3.04 10.55 13.62
N GLY A 191 3.02 11.38 14.68
CA GLY A 191 2.07 11.24 15.79
C GLY A 191 0.60 11.55 15.43
N GLN A 192 0.31 11.94 14.19
CA GLN A 192 -1.04 12.14 13.67
C GLN A 192 -1.45 11.06 12.66
N LEU A 193 -0.54 10.16 12.29
CA LEU A 193 -0.79 9.10 11.31
C LEU A 193 -1.59 7.93 11.91
N ARG A 194 -2.22 7.15 11.03
CA ARG A 194 -3.03 5.98 11.41
C ARG A 194 -2.17 4.84 11.93
N LEU A 195 -2.48 4.32 13.11
CA LEU A 195 -1.85 3.12 13.67
C LEU A 195 -2.39 1.85 13.02
N ALA A 196 -1.89 0.68 13.44
CA ALA A 196 -2.44 -0.60 13.00
C ALA A 196 -3.94 -0.72 13.37
N PRO A 197 -4.76 -1.47 12.61
CA PRO A 197 -6.21 -1.46 12.78
C PRO A 197 -6.71 -1.77 14.20
N LEU A 198 -6.12 -2.77 14.86
CA LEU A 198 -6.47 -3.13 16.25
C LEU A 198 -5.95 -2.11 17.28
N GLU A 199 -4.94 -1.31 16.95
CA GLU A 199 -4.46 -0.23 17.81
C GLU A 199 -5.37 1.00 17.69
N GLU A 200 -5.78 1.36 16.46
CA GLU A 200 -6.77 2.40 16.20
C GLU A 200 -8.09 2.14 16.95
N ALA A 201 -8.57 0.90 16.92
CA ALA A 201 -9.80 0.53 17.61
C ALA A 201 -9.72 0.65 19.13
N ARG A 202 -8.52 0.57 19.73
CA ARG A 202 -8.32 0.76 21.18
C ARG A 202 -8.32 2.23 21.61
N LEU A 203 -8.14 3.18 20.70
CA LEU A 203 -8.04 4.62 20.98
C LEU A 203 -9.40 5.35 21.10
N VAL A 204 -10.49 4.61 21.39
CA VAL A 204 -11.86 5.16 21.47
C VAL A 204 -11.93 6.39 22.39
N GLY A 205 -12.27 7.55 21.83
CA GLY A 205 -12.54 8.80 22.57
C GLY A 205 -11.61 9.98 22.26
N SER A 206 -10.41 9.75 21.71
CA SER A 206 -9.64 10.81 21.06
C SER A 206 -10.17 11.06 19.65
N ARG A 207 -10.16 12.31 19.15
CA ARG A 207 -10.37 12.58 17.71
C ARG A 207 -9.52 11.58 16.94
N GLY A 208 -10.15 10.70 16.17
CA GLY A 208 -9.44 9.65 15.43
C GLY A 208 -8.30 10.27 14.64
N ALA A 209 -7.13 9.61 14.62
CA ALA A 209 -6.03 10.04 13.79
C ALA A 209 -6.53 10.28 12.36
N GLU A 210 -5.98 11.23 11.61
CA GLU A 210 -6.35 11.42 10.20
C GLU A 210 -5.06 11.41 9.41
N GLY A 211 -5.07 10.80 8.24
CA GLY A 211 -3.86 10.69 7.45
C GLY A 211 -3.68 9.37 6.77
N VAL A 212 -2.44 9.16 6.37
CA VAL A 212 -1.92 7.90 5.85
C VAL A 212 -1.44 7.01 7.00
N TRP A 213 -1.04 5.77 6.71
CA TRP A 213 -0.56 4.85 7.75
C TRP A 213 0.76 5.32 8.37
N LEU A 214 0.91 5.14 9.69
CA LEU A 214 2.18 5.26 10.39
C LEU A 214 3.14 4.18 9.91
N ASN A 215 2.70 2.94 9.80
CA ASN A 215 3.44 1.88 9.14
C ASN A 215 2.71 1.53 7.84
N GLY A 216 3.24 2.05 6.73
CA GLY A 216 2.72 1.79 5.40
C GLY A 216 3.00 0.34 4.96
N GLY A 217 2.23 -0.11 3.98
CA GLY A 217 2.36 -1.46 3.46
C GLY A 217 1.24 -2.40 3.89
N TYR A 218 0.86 -3.26 2.97
CA TYR A 218 -0.17 -4.28 3.24
C TYR A 218 0.33 -5.37 4.20
N THR A 219 1.64 -5.56 4.36
CA THR A 219 2.23 -6.86 4.72
C THR A 219 2.88 -6.89 6.10
N TYR A 220 3.04 -5.74 6.76
CA TYR A 220 3.83 -5.64 7.98
C TYR A 220 3.20 -6.45 9.13
N LEU A 221 4.07 -7.04 9.94
CA LEU A 221 3.75 -8.09 10.90
C LEU A 221 2.61 -7.75 11.87
N ALA A 222 2.54 -6.50 12.35
CA ALA A 222 1.52 -6.09 13.31
C ALA A 222 0.08 -6.23 12.78
N THR A 223 -0.13 -6.27 11.45
CA THR A 223 -1.44 -6.51 10.82
C THR A 223 -1.66 -7.95 10.35
N ARG A 224 -0.69 -8.83 10.63
CA ARG A 224 -0.63 -10.23 10.16
C ARG A 224 -0.22 -11.20 11.26
N ARG A 225 -0.55 -10.87 12.51
CA ARG A 225 -0.17 -11.71 13.66
C ARG A 225 -0.85 -13.08 13.62
N LYS A 226 -2.07 -13.16 13.10
CA LYS A 226 -2.77 -14.43 12.91
C LYS A 226 -2.03 -15.33 11.92
N GLU A 227 -1.73 -14.82 10.73
CA GLU A 227 -1.05 -15.60 9.69
C GLU A 227 0.37 -15.96 10.11
N TYR A 228 1.05 -15.08 10.84
CA TYR A 228 2.33 -15.39 11.46
C TYR A 228 2.24 -16.54 12.50
N ALA A 229 1.16 -16.59 13.29
CA ALA A 229 0.90 -17.70 14.21
C ALA A 229 0.64 -19.01 13.46
N ASP A 230 -0.09 -18.96 12.33
CA ASP A 230 -0.30 -20.13 11.48
C ASP A 230 1.05 -20.67 10.94
N LEU A 231 1.98 -19.78 10.53
CA LEU A 231 3.34 -20.17 10.12
C LEU A 231 4.16 -20.78 11.27
N LEU A 232 4.03 -20.24 12.49
CA LEU A 232 4.69 -20.79 13.68
C LEU A 232 4.28 -22.24 13.95
N GLU A 233 3.03 -22.60 13.66
CA GLU A 233 2.49 -23.95 13.86
C GLU A 233 2.84 -24.92 12.71
N ASP A 234 3.27 -24.41 11.55
CA ASP A 234 3.69 -25.21 10.40
C ASP A 234 5.10 -25.77 10.60
N ALA A 235 5.19 -26.92 11.28
CA ALA A 235 6.46 -27.60 11.57
C ALA A 235 7.18 -28.16 10.33
N ASP A 236 6.47 -28.33 9.21
CA ASP A 236 7.04 -28.86 7.95
C ASP A 236 7.64 -27.74 7.10
N SER A 237 7.31 -26.48 7.38
CA SER A 237 7.86 -25.31 6.71
C SER A 237 9.30 -25.02 7.15
N GLU A 238 10.23 -24.98 6.18
CA GLU A 238 11.60 -24.50 6.43
C GLU A 238 11.59 -23.07 6.99
N TRP A 239 10.62 -22.25 6.58
CA TRP A 239 10.51 -20.85 6.94
C TRP A 239 10.01 -20.65 8.36
N SER A 240 9.18 -21.56 8.87
CA SER A 240 8.85 -21.58 10.31
C SER A 240 10.11 -21.76 11.15
N SER A 241 10.95 -22.73 10.78
CA SER A 241 12.19 -23.00 11.50
C SER A 241 13.23 -21.87 11.35
N ALA A 242 13.31 -21.25 10.17
CA ALA A 242 14.31 -20.23 9.86
C ALA A 242 13.94 -18.83 10.37
N LEU A 243 12.65 -18.46 10.37
CA LEU A 243 12.21 -17.09 10.63
C LEU A 243 11.56 -16.91 12.00
N CYS A 244 10.92 -17.94 12.54
CA CYS A 244 10.03 -17.81 13.68
C CYS A 244 10.66 -18.28 15.02
N ARG A 245 11.82 -18.93 14.97
CA ARG A 245 12.56 -19.33 16.18
C ARG A 245 13.31 -18.15 16.81
N PRO A 246 13.42 -18.07 18.15
CA PRO A 246 14.23 -17.05 18.82
C PRO A 246 15.70 -17.12 18.39
N VAL A 247 16.32 -15.95 18.23
CA VAL A 247 17.75 -15.85 17.94
C VAL A 247 18.55 -16.02 19.24
N PRO A 248 19.67 -16.76 19.28
CA PRO A 248 20.37 -17.04 20.54
C PRO A 248 20.78 -15.82 21.38
N SER A 249 20.96 -14.65 20.75
CA SER A 249 21.36 -13.40 21.41
C SER A 249 20.19 -12.54 21.93
N VAL A 250 18.95 -12.83 21.53
CA VAL A 250 17.75 -12.04 21.87
C VAL A 250 16.50 -12.90 21.98
N ASP A 251 15.61 -12.58 22.91
CA ASP A 251 14.33 -13.30 23.07
C ASP A 251 13.27 -12.85 22.04
N ALA A 252 13.64 -12.88 20.76
CA ALA A 252 12.81 -12.51 19.62
C ALA A 252 13.23 -13.28 18.37
N SER A 253 12.25 -13.55 17.50
CA SER A 253 12.46 -14.23 16.22
C SER A 253 13.00 -13.31 15.13
N ILE A 254 13.62 -13.86 14.07
CA ILE A 254 14.06 -13.06 12.91
C ILE A 254 12.89 -12.27 12.29
N ALA A 255 11.72 -12.90 12.19
CA ALA A 255 10.50 -12.26 11.69
C ALA A 255 10.13 -11.01 12.49
N GLU A 256 10.24 -11.07 13.82
CA GLU A 256 9.93 -9.95 14.71
C GLU A 256 11.00 -8.86 14.66
N LEU A 257 12.29 -9.25 14.67
CA LEU A 257 13.40 -8.31 14.60
C LEU A 257 13.36 -7.51 13.29
N VAL A 258 13.15 -8.19 12.16
CA VAL A 258 13.03 -7.54 10.84
C VAL A 258 11.82 -6.61 10.79
N ALA A 259 10.65 -7.03 11.28
CA ALA A 259 9.47 -6.19 11.33
C ALA A 259 9.69 -4.95 12.22
N GLN A 260 10.37 -5.11 13.35
CA GLN A 260 10.72 -4.01 14.24
C GLN A 260 11.70 -3.04 13.59
N VAL A 261 12.71 -3.52 12.87
CA VAL A 261 13.69 -2.71 12.14
C VAL A 261 13.02 -1.86 11.04
N LEU A 262 12.05 -2.42 10.32
CA LEU A 262 11.37 -1.75 9.20
C LEU A 262 10.23 -0.82 9.63
N SER A 263 9.68 -0.99 10.82
CA SER A 263 8.54 -0.19 11.28
C SER A 263 8.95 1.28 11.49
N PRO A 264 8.10 2.27 11.20
CA PRO A 264 8.41 3.66 11.59
C PRO A 264 8.21 3.90 13.09
N ASP A 265 9.05 4.74 13.69
CA ASP A 265 8.91 5.11 15.10
C ASP A 265 7.67 6.01 15.30
N ALA A 266 6.80 5.66 16.25
CA ALA A 266 5.53 6.36 16.51
C ALA A 266 5.72 7.74 17.18
N SER A 267 6.79 7.92 17.95
CA SER A 267 7.06 9.14 18.71
C SER A 267 8.26 9.90 18.14
N SER A 268 8.13 11.22 18.08
CA SER A 268 9.23 12.15 17.76
C SER A 268 10.25 12.32 18.90
N ASP A 269 9.91 11.85 20.10
CA ASP A 269 10.78 11.94 21.29
C ASP A 269 11.76 10.77 21.42
N VAL A 270 11.63 9.75 20.55
CA VAL A 270 12.57 8.64 20.46
C VAL A 270 13.80 9.10 19.68
N THR A 271 14.99 8.77 20.15
CA THR A 271 16.23 9.00 19.39
C THR A 271 16.09 8.32 18.02
N PRO A 272 16.15 9.08 16.90
CA PRO A 272 15.88 8.51 15.59
C PRO A 272 16.81 7.34 15.31
N SER A 273 16.25 6.18 14.93
CA SER A 273 17.05 5.04 14.50
C SER A 273 17.92 5.44 13.30
N SER A 274 19.05 4.77 13.08
CA SER A 274 19.89 4.98 11.88
C SER A 274 19.07 4.86 10.58
N ILE A 275 18.05 4.01 10.62
CA ILE A 275 17.13 3.68 9.52
C ILE A 275 16.08 4.78 9.31
N SER A 276 15.63 5.44 10.39
CA SER A 276 14.65 6.52 10.33
C SER A 276 15.08 7.67 9.39
N ALA A 277 16.40 7.82 9.21
CA ALA A 277 17.02 8.74 8.26
C ALA A 277 16.53 8.53 6.82
N TYR A 278 16.15 7.30 6.46
CA TYR A 278 15.79 6.84 5.11
C TYR A 278 14.28 6.65 4.89
N GLU A 279 13.49 6.90 5.93
CA GLU A 279 12.03 6.78 5.84
C GLU A 279 11.42 7.82 4.89
N THR A 280 10.42 7.37 4.16
CA THR A 280 9.63 8.12 3.18
C THR A 280 8.18 7.65 3.26
N LEU A 281 7.25 8.32 2.56
CA LEU A 281 6.02 7.65 2.18
C LEU A 281 6.30 6.61 1.11
N ILE A 282 5.70 5.43 1.27
CA ILE A 282 5.68 4.31 0.32
C ILE A 282 4.26 4.10 -0.18
N HIS A 283 4.10 3.50 -1.37
CA HIS A 283 2.80 3.14 -1.93
C HIS A 283 2.13 2.01 -1.14
N GLY A 284 2.90 1.00 -0.72
CA GLY A 284 2.48 -0.06 0.21
C GLY A 284 1.75 -1.27 -0.40
N ASP A 285 1.26 -1.15 -1.64
CA ASP A 285 0.72 -2.28 -2.43
C ASP A 285 1.18 -2.23 -3.90
N VAL A 286 2.49 -2.19 -4.12
CA VAL A 286 3.06 -2.14 -5.48
C VAL A 286 2.95 -3.47 -6.19
N LYS A 287 2.32 -3.46 -7.37
CA LYS A 287 2.18 -4.60 -8.30
C LYS A 287 1.69 -4.09 -9.66
N SER A 288 1.81 -4.90 -10.70
CA SER A 288 1.38 -4.58 -12.07
C SER A 288 -0.09 -4.21 -12.15
N GLU A 289 -0.95 -4.84 -11.33
CA GLU A 289 -2.38 -4.55 -11.27
C GLU A 289 -2.68 -3.14 -10.80
N ASN A 290 -1.77 -2.50 -10.06
CA ASN A 290 -1.95 -1.17 -9.46
C ASN A 290 -1.25 -0.05 -10.26
N LEU A 291 -0.96 -0.31 -11.55
CA LEU A 291 -0.42 0.72 -12.44
C LEU A 291 -0.98 0.64 -13.86
N PHE A 292 -0.99 1.81 -14.50
CA PHE A 292 -1.16 1.94 -15.94
C PHE A 292 0.15 2.44 -16.57
N ALA A 293 0.44 2.01 -17.80
CA ALA A 293 1.58 2.47 -18.59
C ALA A 293 1.13 3.27 -19.82
N ASN A 294 1.97 4.20 -20.25
CA ASN A 294 1.79 4.88 -21.54
C ASN A 294 2.21 3.96 -22.70
N THR A 295 1.80 4.31 -23.92
CA THR A 295 2.06 3.47 -25.11
C THR A 295 3.54 3.42 -25.51
N GLU A 296 4.30 4.47 -25.18
CA GLU A 296 5.75 4.53 -25.40
C GLU A 296 6.52 3.61 -24.44
N GLY A 297 5.92 3.30 -23.27
CA GLY A 297 6.52 2.59 -22.16
C GLY A 297 7.57 3.39 -21.38
N SER A 298 7.57 4.72 -21.56
CA SER A 298 8.47 5.67 -20.89
C SER A 298 7.96 6.14 -19.52
N ALA A 299 6.67 5.95 -19.23
CA ALA A 299 6.04 6.40 -18.00
C ALA A 299 4.93 5.46 -17.53
N VAL A 300 4.71 5.44 -16.21
CA VAL A 300 3.58 4.76 -15.56
C VAL A 300 2.86 5.72 -14.61
N ALA A 301 1.59 5.42 -14.32
CA ALA A 301 0.81 6.04 -13.27
C ALA A 301 0.35 4.96 -12.30
N PHE A 302 0.67 5.14 -11.01
CA PHE A 302 0.20 4.24 -9.95
C PHE A 302 -1.14 4.69 -9.41
N PHE A 303 -1.92 3.74 -8.91
CA PHE A 303 -3.21 3.95 -8.26
C PHE A 303 -3.43 2.92 -7.15
N ASP A 304 -4.52 3.06 -6.38
CA ASP A 304 -4.85 2.20 -5.23
C ASP A 304 -3.92 2.41 -4.01
N PHE A 305 -3.84 3.65 -3.54
CA PHE A 305 -3.03 4.08 -2.38
C PHE A 305 -3.67 3.72 -1.02
N GLN A 306 -4.32 2.57 -0.92
CA GLN A 306 -4.97 2.10 0.32
C GLN A 306 -4.01 1.82 1.47
N TYR A 307 -2.76 1.50 1.13
CA TYR A 307 -1.72 1.13 2.08
C TYR A 307 -0.56 2.11 2.09
N VAL A 308 -0.77 3.31 1.55
CA VAL A 308 0.22 4.39 1.59
C VAL A 308 0.50 4.80 3.03
N GLY A 309 1.76 5.00 3.36
CA GLY A 309 2.19 5.32 4.71
C GLY A 309 3.69 5.45 4.83
N MET A 310 4.19 5.73 6.03
CA MET A 310 5.64 5.80 6.23
C MET A 310 6.29 4.42 6.12
N GLY A 311 7.53 4.36 5.62
CA GLY A 311 8.32 3.15 5.53
C GLY A 311 9.60 3.37 4.75
N LEU A 312 10.30 2.28 4.43
CA LEU A 312 11.44 2.31 3.53
C LEU A 312 11.00 1.99 2.10
N GLY A 313 11.42 2.80 1.13
CA GLY A 313 11.03 2.58 -0.27
C GLY A 313 11.46 1.22 -0.86
N VAL A 314 12.43 0.54 -0.23
CA VAL A 314 12.80 -0.84 -0.60
C VAL A 314 11.71 -1.87 -0.30
N CYS A 315 10.77 -1.60 0.61
CA CYS A 315 9.63 -2.47 0.88
C CYS A 315 8.70 -2.57 -0.34
N ASP A 316 8.47 -1.44 -1.01
CA ASP A 316 7.75 -1.41 -2.29
C ASP A 316 8.52 -2.14 -3.39
N LEU A 317 9.85 -1.99 -3.42
CA LEU A 317 10.69 -2.68 -4.40
C LEU A 317 10.67 -4.20 -4.20
N ALA A 318 10.66 -4.69 -2.97
CA ALA A 318 10.66 -6.13 -2.67
C ALA A 318 9.43 -6.78 -3.31
N LYS A 319 8.28 -6.14 -3.11
CA LYS A 319 7.02 -6.57 -3.73
C LYS A 319 7.02 -6.42 -5.24
N LEU A 320 7.49 -5.30 -5.79
CA LEU A 320 7.59 -5.10 -7.24
C LEU A 320 8.46 -6.20 -7.89
N PHE A 321 9.62 -6.49 -7.32
CA PHE A 321 10.58 -7.44 -7.89
C PHE A 321 10.02 -8.85 -7.85
N THR A 322 9.34 -9.21 -6.77
CA THR A 322 8.70 -10.54 -6.70
C THR A 322 7.47 -10.63 -7.61
N CYS A 323 6.61 -9.62 -7.65
CA CYS A 323 5.29 -9.75 -8.29
C CYS A 323 5.26 -9.32 -9.76
N SER A 324 6.19 -8.49 -10.22
CA SER A 324 5.99 -7.77 -11.49
C SER A 324 7.24 -7.61 -12.35
N VAL A 325 8.45 -7.85 -11.83
CA VAL A 325 9.67 -7.85 -12.63
C VAL A 325 9.88 -9.22 -13.28
N PRO A 326 10.11 -9.32 -14.59
CA PRO A 326 10.46 -10.59 -15.22
C PRO A 326 11.72 -11.21 -14.61
N MET A 327 11.69 -12.53 -14.35
CA MET A 327 12.79 -13.26 -13.70
C MET A 327 14.15 -13.02 -14.37
N HIS A 328 14.21 -12.95 -15.71
CA HIS A 328 15.45 -12.76 -16.46
C HIS A 328 16.12 -11.39 -16.24
N MET A 329 15.37 -10.39 -15.75
CA MET A 329 15.93 -9.09 -15.33
C MET A 329 16.55 -9.17 -13.93
N LEU A 330 16.11 -10.12 -13.11
CA LEU A 330 16.65 -10.36 -11.77
C LEU A 330 17.85 -11.30 -11.85
N THR A 331 17.70 -12.46 -12.48
CA THR A 331 18.77 -13.47 -12.56
C THR A 331 18.65 -14.33 -13.82
N THR A 332 19.79 -14.82 -14.29
CA THR A 332 19.88 -15.85 -15.34
C THR A 332 20.28 -17.21 -14.75
N GLU A 333 20.51 -17.28 -13.44
CA GLU A 333 20.85 -18.52 -12.75
C GLU A 333 19.61 -19.42 -12.66
N ALA A 334 19.81 -20.72 -12.86
CA ALA A 334 18.75 -21.70 -12.67
C ALA A 334 18.51 -21.89 -11.17
N LEU A 335 17.29 -21.62 -10.72
CA LEU A 335 16.88 -21.80 -9.34
C LEU A 335 16.12 -23.11 -9.23
N SER A 336 16.58 -24.01 -8.35
CA SER A 336 15.86 -25.24 -8.03
C SER A 336 16.24 -25.74 -6.64
N GLY A 337 15.24 -26.17 -5.86
CA GLY A 337 15.43 -26.64 -4.50
C GLY A 337 16.03 -25.57 -3.56
N ASP A 338 16.88 -26.02 -2.64
CA ASP A 338 17.36 -25.23 -1.50
C ASP A 338 18.60 -24.37 -1.84
N VAL A 339 18.59 -23.73 -3.01
CA VAL A 339 19.71 -22.87 -3.44
C VAL A 339 19.69 -21.57 -2.63
N ALA A 340 20.88 -21.11 -2.25
CA ALA A 340 21.11 -19.75 -1.74
C ALA A 340 21.78 -18.91 -2.83
N LEU A 341 21.20 -17.74 -3.14
CA LEU A 341 21.64 -16.87 -4.21
C LEU A 341 22.12 -15.53 -3.66
N ALA A 342 23.36 -15.13 -3.97
CA ALA A 342 23.84 -13.77 -3.70
C ALA A 342 23.21 -12.75 -4.66
N MET A 343 23.25 -11.45 -4.33
CA MET A 343 22.74 -10.42 -5.24
C MET A 343 23.43 -10.50 -6.60
N THR A 344 22.65 -10.68 -7.66
CA THR A 344 23.13 -10.80 -9.03
C THR A 344 23.32 -9.43 -9.70
N PRO A 345 24.01 -9.35 -10.84
CA PRO A 345 24.14 -8.10 -11.60
C PRO A 345 22.80 -7.48 -12.03
N GLY A 346 21.79 -8.31 -12.33
CA GLY A 346 20.45 -7.87 -12.75
C GLY A 346 19.73 -7.13 -11.62
N GLU A 347 19.55 -7.81 -10.48
CA GLU A 347 19.02 -7.23 -9.24
C GLU A 347 19.78 -5.95 -8.84
N ARG A 348 21.12 -6.02 -8.82
CA ARG A 348 21.98 -4.88 -8.51
C ARG A 348 21.74 -3.69 -9.43
N GLY A 349 21.65 -3.92 -10.75
CA GLY A 349 21.44 -2.87 -11.74
C GLY A 349 20.12 -2.12 -11.56
N LEU A 350 19.05 -2.84 -11.21
CA LEU A 350 17.74 -2.24 -10.91
C LEU A 350 17.78 -1.40 -9.62
N LEU A 351 18.41 -1.91 -8.56
CA LEU A 351 18.60 -1.17 -7.30
C LEU A 351 19.47 0.08 -7.49
N GLN A 352 20.53 0.00 -8.31
CA GLN A 352 21.38 1.16 -8.63
C GLN A 352 20.64 2.22 -9.46
N ARG A 353 19.69 1.83 -10.31
CA ARG A 353 18.80 2.78 -11.00
C ARG A 353 17.92 3.50 -9.98
N TYR A 354 17.25 2.76 -9.10
CA TYR A 354 16.43 3.32 -8.04
C TYR A 354 17.23 4.29 -7.15
N GLN A 355 18.39 3.84 -6.64
CA GLN A 355 19.30 4.61 -5.77
C GLN A 355 19.70 5.96 -6.39
N ARG A 356 20.09 5.97 -7.66
CA ARG A 356 20.48 7.19 -8.37
C ARG A 356 19.30 8.17 -8.47
N THR A 357 18.12 7.67 -8.83
CA THR A 357 16.93 8.52 -9.00
C THR A 357 16.44 9.06 -7.65
N ILE A 358 16.32 8.22 -6.61
CA ILE A 358 15.85 8.66 -5.29
C ILE A 358 16.81 9.67 -4.67
N SER A 359 18.12 9.46 -4.79
CA SER A 359 19.13 10.40 -4.25
C SER A 359 19.06 11.74 -4.98
N LYS A 360 18.92 11.72 -6.31
CA LYS A 360 18.76 12.94 -7.13
C LYS A 360 17.51 13.72 -6.75
N VAL A 361 16.37 13.05 -6.58
CA VAL A 361 15.08 13.71 -6.31
C VAL A 361 15.01 14.21 -4.87
N SER A 362 15.52 13.44 -3.90
CA SER A 362 15.49 13.82 -2.49
C SER A 362 16.55 14.86 -2.11
N GLY A 363 17.63 14.99 -2.91
CA GLY A 363 18.81 15.78 -2.55
C GLY A 363 19.64 15.15 -1.42
N LYS A 364 19.39 13.88 -1.07
CA LYS A 364 20.05 13.13 0.00
C LYS A 364 20.87 11.99 -0.59
N GLU A 365 21.92 11.60 0.12
CA GLU A 365 22.69 10.41 -0.24
C GLU A 365 22.05 9.16 0.36
N TYR A 366 21.92 8.11 -0.43
CA TYR A 366 21.58 6.77 0.05
C TYR A 366 22.78 5.85 -0.19
N PRO A 367 23.70 5.71 0.78
CA PRO A 367 24.90 4.88 0.63
C PRO A 367 24.53 3.45 0.22
N TRP A 368 25.32 2.87 -0.69
CA TRP A 368 25.03 1.53 -1.23
C TRP A 368 24.94 0.45 -0.13
N GLN A 369 25.83 0.54 0.87
CA GLN A 369 25.87 -0.42 1.98
C GLN A 369 24.59 -0.40 2.82
N ASP A 370 24.07 0.81 3.11
CA ASP A 370 22.80 0.96 3.84
C ASP A 370 21.62 0.47 3.00
N LEU A 371 21.59 0.83 1.70
CA LEU A 371 20.54 0.36 0.78
C LEU A 371 20.51 -1.17 0.70
N GLU A 372 21.68 -1.81 0.65
CA GLU A 372 21.80 -3.27 0.59
C GLU A 372 21.28 -3.94 1.87
N MET A 373 21.61 -3.39 3.06
CA MET A 373 21.07 -3.89 4.32
C MET A 373 19.55 -3.72 4.39
N HIS A 374 19.03 -2.55 4.05
CA HIS A 374 17.59 -2.30 4.03
C HIS A 374 16.85 -3.19 3.02
N TRP A 375 17.44 -3.38 1.84
CA TRP A 375 16.91 -4.25 0.79
C TRP A 375 16.82 -5.71 1.23
N SER A 376 17.91 -6.26 1.77
CA SER A 376 17.93 -7.64 2.30
C SER A 376 16.89 -7.82 3.41
N THR A 377 16.78 -6.86 4.32
CA THR A 377 15.77 -6.86 5.39
C THR A 377 14.34 -6.82 4.85
N ALA A 378 14.07 -5.99 3.82
CA ALA A 378 12.76 -5.93 3.16
C ALA A 378 12.38 -7.24 2.45
N LEU A 379 13.35 -7.93 1.82
CA LEU A 379 13.11 -9.26 1.24
C LEU A 379 12.77 -10.31 2.30
N VAL A 380 13.44 -10.28 3.45
CA VAL A 380 13.14 -11.20 4.56
C VAL A 380 11.73 -10.97 5.11
N ASP A 381 11.29 -9.71 5.30
CA ASP A 381 9.92 -9.42 5.75
C ASP A 381 8.87 -9.84 4.71
N TRP A 382 9.15 -9.60 3.43
CA TRP A 382 8.26 -9.97 2.34
C TRP A 382 8.13 -11.49 2.20
N LEU A 383 9.23 -12.23 2.34
CA LEU A 383 9.20 -13.68 2.40
C LEU A 383 8.42 -14.19 3.61
N ARG A 384 8.67 -13.64 4.82
CA ARG A 384 7.88 -13.98 6.02
C ARG A 384 6.39 -13.87 5.73
N PHE A 385 5.97 -12.78 5.11
CA PHE A 385 4.58 -12.58 4.73
C PHE A 385 4.08 -13.66 3.75
N GLN A 386 4.81 -13.95 2.66
CA GLN A 386 4.41 -15.00 1.72
C GLN A 386 4.38 -16.39 2.37
N ALA A 387 5.35 -16.72 3.22
CA ALA A 387 5.36 -17.99 3.95
C ALA A 387 4.13 -18.16 4.85
N SER A 388 3.63 -17.07 5.43
CA SER A 388 2.44 -17.08 6.29
C SER A 388 1.09 -17.02 5.56
N TRP A 389 1.08 -16.60 4.29
CA TRP A 389 -0.16 -16.28 3.56
C TRP A 389 -0.34 -17.13 2.29
N GLY A 390 0.76 -17.48 1.63
CA GLY A 390 0.81 -18.12 0.33
C GLY A 390 1.91 -17.49 -0.54
N PHE A 391 2.50 -18.30 -1.42
CA PHE A 391 3.58 -17.86 -2.31
C PHE A 391 3.08 -17.51 -3.71
N TRP A 392 3.63 -16.45 -4.30
CA TRP A 392 3.38 -16.08 -5.70
C TRP A 392 4.49 -15.19 -6.29
N GLY A 393 4.54 -15.17 -7.63
CA GLY A 393 5.53 -14.40 -8.39
C GLY A 393 6.87 -15.12 -8.46
N ASN A 394 7.96 -14.37 -8.38
CA ASN A 394 9.33 -14.89 -8.40
C ASN A 394 9.73 -15.52 -7.05
N THR A 395 8.94 -16.49 -6.58
CA THR A 395 9.11 -17.16 -5.27
C THR A 395 10.50 -17.80 -5.15
N GLU A 396 10.92 -18.60 -6.14
CA GLU A 396 12.22 -19.28 -6.09
C GLU A 396 13.40 -18.30 -5.93
N TRP A 397 13.30 -17.11 -6.56
CA TRP A 397 14.29 -16.05 -6.40
C TRP A 397 14.24 -15.44 -5.00
N LEU A 398 13.05 -15.11 -4.50
CA LEU A 398 12.88 -14.56 -3.16
C LEU A 398 13.44 -15.50 -2.09
N GLU A 399 13.06 -16.78 -2.15
CA GLU A 399 13.54 -17.84 -1.27
C GLU A 399 15.07 -17.95 -1.32
N ALA A 400 15.65 -18.05 -2.53
CA ALA A 400 17.09 -18.15 -2.67
C ALA A 400 17.85 -16.93 -2.13
N ARG A 401 17.32 -15.72 -2.34
CA ARG A 401 17.89 -14.48 -1.79
C ARG A 401 17.80 -14.42 -0.28
N VAL A 402 16.71 -14.90 0.30
CA VAL A 402 16.55 -14.94 1.77
C VAL A 402 17.44 -16.01 2.39
N ARG A 403 17.55 -17.23 1.83
CA ARG A 403 18.51 -18.24 2.34
C ARG A 403 19.94 -17.68 2.40
N HIS A 404 20.36 -16.94 1.35
CA HIS A 404 21.66 -16.26 1.35
C HIS A 404 21.78 -15.18 2.42
N THR A 405 20.72 -14.40 2.63
CA THR A 405 20.68 -13.33 3.64
C THR A 405 20.76 -13.88 5.07
N LEU A 406 20.01 -14.95 5.37
CA LEU A 406 20.03 -15.60 6.68
C LEU A 406 21.38 -16.25 7.01
N ALA A 407 22.15 -16.67 6.00
CA ALA A 407 23.51 -17.17 6.17
C ALA A 407 24.55 -16.06 6.40
N ASN A 408 24.18 -14.78 6.26
CA ASN A 408 25.10 -13.65 6.41
C ASN A 408 25.13 -13.16 7.87
N GLN A 409 26.19 -13.55 8.58
CA GLN A 409 26.40 -13.18 9.98
C GLN A 409 26.42 -11.66 10.22
N LYS A 410 26.97 -10.87 9.28
CA LYS A 410 27.02 -9.40 9.42
C LYS A 410 25.64 -8.78 9.34
N TRP A 411 24.77 -9.32 8.48
CA TRP A 411 23.39 -8.86 8.38
C TRP A 411 22.62 -9.21 9.65
N LEU A 412 22.81 -10.43 10.18
CA LEU A 412 22.16 -10.85 11.42
C LEU A 412 22.54 -9.96 12.62
N GLU A 413 23.84 -9.69 12.79
CA GLU A 413 24.35 -8.76 13.81
C GLU A 413 23.74 -7.37 13.64
N TRP A 414 23.72 -6.85 12.40
CA TRP A 414 23.14 -5.55 12.10
C TRP A 414 21.63 -5.48 12.43
N VAL A 415 20.84 -6.52 12.10
CA VAL A 415 19.41 -6.56 12.42
C VAL A 415 19.17 -6.55 13.93
N VAL A 416 19.93 -7.36 14.68
CA VAL A 416 19.82 -7.42 16.15
C VAL A 416 20.21 -6.09 16.80
N GLU A 417 21.28 -5.45 16.32
CA GLU A 417 21.71 -4.15 16.85
C GLU A 417 20.66 -3.06 16.60
N ASN A 418 20.09 -3.00 15.39
CA ASN A 418 19.12 -1.97 15.01
C ASN A 418 17.73 -2.21 15.59
N SER A 419 17.35 -3.46 15.90
CA SER A 419 16.11 -3.76 16.60
C SER A 419 16.20 -3.36 18.08
N GLN A 420 17.27 -3.75 18.77
CA GLN A 420 17.47 -3.43 20.20
C GLN A 420 17.64 -1.94 20.46
N ALA A 421 18.21 -1.18 19.52
CA ALA A 421 18.30 0.27 19.64
C ALA A 421 16.92 0.94 19.83
N ARG A 422 15.84 0.25 19.44
CA ARG A 422 14.45 0.70 19.57
C ARG A 422 13.77 0.25 20.86
N GLU A 423 14.23 -0.83 21.49
CA GLU A 423 13.66 -1.31 22.77
C GLU A 423 14.21 -0.58 23.99
N ARG A 424 15.41 0.03 23.88
CA ARG A 424 16.13 0.58 25.03
C ARG A 424 15.55 1.90 25.58
N TYR A 425 14.42 2.41 25.06
CA TYR A 425 13.89 3.73 25.44
C TYR A 425 12.37 3.81 25.49
#